data_AF-A0A3D3VQJ5-F1
#
_entry.id   AF-A0A3D3VQJ5-F1
#
_cell.length_a   1.000
_cell.length_b   1.000
_cell.length_c   1.000
_cell.angle_alpha   90.00
_cell.angle_beta   90.00
_cell.angle_gamma   90.00
#
_symmetry.space_group_name_H-M   'P 1'
#
loop_
_entity.id
_entity.type
_entity.pdbx_description
1 polymer ?
#
loop_
_entity_poly.entity_id
_entity_poly.type
_entity_poly.pdbx_seq_one_letter_code
_entity_poly.pdbx_strand_id
1 'polypeptide(L)'
;MMRTRFALLTEAVAQQKEVQETFLHILRQKGKVGRILRTMHETGVLGRMVPEFAPLTCLVQHEFFHRYTADEHTLVCLEQLDAILGSKEPDLRRYAELYAKVEVPEILALAVLLHDTGKAELTRNHEEVGAANAVAVARRFGFWGRELQLMTFLVDHHMTLGTFARKNLDEPATIRDLARIVRDQERLDLLMLISAADVRAVAGKNNWSSWRELLVWNLYQKTKQMLAGEEEFLRVEDEKRAKQKEEVRAILSTTFTEDEVSQHLERMGPAYVRMCPPALVMRHLGAVHEFLERRISGADTLVPLVKWLDQSEEGHTEVIIVTWNRERLFSKIAGSFAVAGLNILSANIFTRRDDVVVDTFQVCNERMEPVTHPIDRSTFEKTLTEALGETEDHLNERIAEVGPTLWQRSLGEAEFPASLRVDQTSESGRTLIHVEAPDRVGLLHALTRAIADEGMQISGARITTEKGAALDTFLIEENSGEAVRGEDRLARLIQRLKGVVSR
;
A
#
# COMPACT_ATOMS: atom_id res chain seq x y z
N MET A 1 35.91 -26.27 10.13
CA MET A 1 37.30 -25.77 10.15
C MET A 1 37.39 -24.25 10.36
N MET A 2 36.54 -23.42 9.75
CA MET A 2 36.54 -21.96 9.99
C MET A 2 36.05 -21.56 11.40
N ARG A 3 34.91 -22.10 11.89
CA ARG A 3 34.39 -21.78 13.24
C ARG A 3 35.40 -22.00 14.37
N THR A 4 36.19 -23.07 14.30
CA THR A 4 37.23 -23.39 15.29
C THR A 4 38.42 -22.43 15.30
N ARG A 5 38.57 -21.59 14.27
CA ARG A 5 39.63 -20.58 14.14
C ARG A 5 39.08 -19.15 14.07
N PHE A 6 37.77 -18.96 14.31
CA PHE A 6 37.13 -17.64 14.25
C PHE A 6 37.81 -16.60 15.15
N ALA A 7 38.33 -17.03 16.30
CA ALA A 7 39.09 -16.17 17.21
C ALA A 7 40.31 -15.47 16.58
N LEU A 8 40.84 -15.98 15.46
CA LEU A 8 41.94 -15.36 14.73
C LEU A 8 41.51 -14.13 13.91
N LEU A 9 40.22 -14.02 13.56
CA LEU A 9 39.67 -12.83 12.90
C LEU A 9 39.38 -11.77 13.97
N THR A 10 40.41 -11.19 14.57
CA THR A 10 40.26 -10.11 15.54
C THR A 10 39.72 -8.84 14.86
N GLU A 11 39.25 -7.88 15.66
CA GLU A 11 38.83 -6.57 15.13
C GLU A 11 39.96 -5.88 14.36
N ALA A 12 41.20 -5.95 14.87
CA ALA A 12 42.38 -5.42 14.20
C ALA A 12 42.63 -6.09 12.84
N VAL A 13 42.40 -7.41 12.72
CA VAL A 13 42.52 -8.12 11.43
C VAL A 13 41.39 -7.72 10.48
N ALA A 14 40.16 -7.61 10.96
CA ALA A 14 39.02 -7.19 10.14
C ALA A 14 39.16 -5.75 9.60
N GLN A 15 39.90 -4.89 10.30
CA GLN A 15 40.22 -3.52 9.87
C GLN A 15 41.44 -3.42 8.94
N GLN A 16 42.14 -4.52 8.65
CA GLN A 16 43.23 -4.50 7.67
C GLN A 16 42.69 -4.22 6.28
N LYS A 17 43.42 -3.36 5.54
CA LYS A 17 43.02 -2.90 4.21
C LYS A 17 42.78 -4.06 3.25
N GLU A 18 43.65 -5.06 3.26
CA GLU A 18 43.57 -6.23 2.38
C GLU A 18 42.30 -7.06 2.66
N VAL A 19 41.89 -7.14 3.93
CA VAL A 19 40.69 -7.86 4.36
C VAL A 19 39.43 -7.11 3.93
N GLN A 20 39.42 -5.79 4.11
CA GLN A 20 38.34 -4.92 3.64
C GLN A 20 38.19 -4.94 2.12
N GLU A 21 39.30 -4.86 1.37
CA GLU A 21 39.31 -4.97 -0.09
C GLU A 21 38.79 -6.32 -0.58
N THR A 22 39.16 -7.40 0.12
CA THR A 22 38.63 -8.74 -0.16
C THR A 22 37.12 -8.80 0.05
N PHE A 23 36.62 -8.21 1.13
CA PHE A 23 35.18 -8.13 1.39
C PHE A 23 34.45 -7.32 0.32
N LEU A 24 34.95 -6.14 -0.04
CA LEU A 24 34.38 -5.35 -1.14
C LEU A 24 34.41 -6.10 -2.48
N HIS A 25 35.45 -6.89 -2.74
CA HIS A 25 35.51 -7.72 -3.94
C HIS A 25 34.39 -8.78 -3.96
N ILE A 26 34.04 -9.37 -2.81
CA ILE A 26 32.89 -10.27 -2.68
C ILE A 26 31.60 -9.53 -3.05
N LEU A 27 31.39 -8.32 -2.50
CA LEU A 27 30.16 -7.54 -2.73
C LEU A 27 29.99 -7.09 -4.18
N ARG A 28 31.09 -6.97 -4.94
CA ARG A 28 31.06 -6.67 -6.38
C ARG A 28 30.57 -7.85 -7.25
N GLN A 29 30.53 -9.07 -6.71
CA GLN A 29 30.15 -10.27 -7.47
C GLN A 29 28.62 -10.41 -7.57
N LYS A 30 27.98 -9.56 -8.38
CA LYS A 30 26.52 -9.60 -8.60
C LYS A 30 26.04 -11.03 -8.93
N GLY A 31 24.97 -11.48 -8.29
CA GLY A 31 24.41 -12.83 -8.46
C GLY A 31 25.05 -13.90 -7.55
N LYS A 32 25.98 -13.52 -6.67
CA LYS A 32 26.66 -14.44 -5.74
C LYS A 32 26.77 -13.92 -4.30
N VAL A 33 26.40 -12.67 -4.04
CA VAL A 33 26.64 -11.98 -2.77
C VAL A 33 25.86 -12.62 -1.62
N GLY A 34 24.54 -12.80 -1.76
CA GLY A 34 23.64 -13.27 -0.69
C GLY A 34 24.07 -14.60 -0.09
N ARG A 35 24.34 -15.61 -0.94
CA ARG A 35 24.81 -16.93 -0.47
C ARG A 35 26.16 -16.87 0.25
N ILE A 36 27.06 -15.98 -0.17
CA ILE A 36 28.38 -15.83 0.45
C ILE A 36 28.22 -15.15 1.81
N LEU A 37 27.44 -14.06 1.87
CA LEU A 37 27.16 -13.35 3.12
C LEU A 37 26.41 -14.23 4.12
N ARG A 38 25.48 -15.09 3.68
CA ARG A 38 24.86 -16.10 4.54
C ARG A 38 25.90 -17.05 5.16
N THR A 39 26.82 -17.56 4.36
CA THR A 39 27.91 -18.42 4.86
C THR A 39 28.81 -17.67 5.85
N MET A 40 29.08 -16.39 5.59
CA MET A 40 29.83 -15.53 6.51
C MET A 40 29.05 -15.27 7.81
N HIS A 41 27.73 -15.13 7.76
CA HIS A 41 26.86 -14.98 8.93
C HIS A 41 26.87 -16.23 9.80
N GLU A 42 26.64 -17.40 9.20
CA GLU A 42 26.65 -18.69 9.89
C GLU A 42 28.00 -18.99 10.57
N THR A 43 29.09 -18.44 10.05
CA THR A 43 30.44 -18.61 10.61
C THR A 43 30.85 -17.48 11.56
N GLY A 44 30.02 -16.46 11.76
CA GLY A 44 30.27 -15.28 12.59
C GLY A 44 31.16 -14.21 11.93
N VAL A 45 31.68 -14.47 10.73
CA VAL A 45 32.57 -13.57 9.99
C VAL A 45 31.84 -12.29 9.60
N LEU A 46 30.58 -12.37 9.18
CA LEU A 46 29.82 -11.19 8.70
C LEU A 46 29.68 -10.14 9.80
N GLY A 47 29.21 -10.53 10.99
CA GLY A 47 29.09 -9.62 12.13
C GLY A 47 30.43 -9.06 12.62
N ARG A 48 31.57 -9.69 12.29
CA ARG A 48 32.89 -9.13 12.58
C ARG A 48 33.34 -8.10 11.54
N MET A 49 32.96 -8.28 10.28
CA MET A 49 33.24 -7.34 9.19
C MET A 49 32.31 -6.13 9.21
N VAL A 50 31.06 -6.34 9.61
CA VAL A 50 30.01 -5.32 9.72
C VAL A 50 29.36 -5.43 11.11
N PRO A 51 29.99 -4.86 12.15
CA PRO A 51 29.48 -4.92 13.52
C PRO A 51 28.06 -4.37 13.68
N GLU A 52 27.66 -3.42 12.85
CA GLU A 52 26.33 -2.80 12.85
C GLU A 52 25.22 -3.81 12.45
N PHE A 53 25.57 -4.86 11.70
CA PHE A 53 24.64 -5.94 11.34
C PHE A 53 24.48 -6.98 12.48
N ALA A 54 25.51 -7.15 13.33
CA ALA A 54 25.53 -8.21 14.33
C ALA A 54 24.33 -8.18 15.32
N PRO A 55 23.83 -7.00 15.77
CA PRO A 55 22.64 -6.92 16.62
C PRO A 55 21.34 -7.45 16.02
N LEU A 56 21.25 -7.57 14.68
CA LEU A 56 20.07 -8.14 14.01
C LEU A 56 19.98 -9.67 14.15
N THR A 57 21.04 -10.33 14.65
CA THR A 57 21.11 -11.78 14.76
C THR A 57 19.98 -12.32 15.63
N CYS A 58 19.09 -13.15 15.05
CA CYS A 58 17.90 -13.68 15.71
C CYS A 58 16.96 -12.59 16.29
N LEU A 59 17.01 -11.36 15.79
CA LEU A 59 16.12 -10.29 16.23
C LEU A 59 14.73 -10.50 15.63
N VAL A 60 13.73 -10.73 16.48
CA VAL A 60 12.33 -10.91 16.05
C VAL A 60 11.77 -9.57 15.58
N GLN A 61 11.18 -9.57 14.40
CA GLN A 61 10.50 -8.40 13.84
C GLN A 61 9.02 -8.47 14.18
N HIS A 62 8.49 -7.41 14.78
CA HIS A 62 7.09 -7.32 15.17
C HIS A 62 6.29 -6.56 14.10
N GLU A 63 6.29 -7.07 12.87
CA GLU A 63 5.59 -6.50 11.71
C GLU A 63 4.82 -7.60 10.96
N PHE A 64 3.65 -7.28 10.37
CA PHE A 64 2.64 -8.28 9.99
C PHE A 64 3.12 -9.30 8.94
N PHE A 65 4.01 -8.88 8.03
CA PHE A 65 4.45 -9.72 6.92
C PHE A 65 5.83 -10.36 7.13
N HIS A 66 6.55 -10.01 8.21
CA HIS A 66 7.90 -10.50 8.45
C HIS A 66 7.90 -11.93 8.99
N ARG A 67 8.13 -12.89 8.07
CA ARG A 67 8.32 -14.31 8.40
C ARG A 67 9.65 -14.60 9.09
N TYR A 68 10.66 -13.76 8.86
CA TYR A 68 12.04 -13.99 9.23
C TYR A 68 12.50 -13.02 10.32
N THR A 69 13.45 -13.46 11.15
CA THR A 69 14.24 -12.55 12.00
C THR A 69 14.97 -11.52 11.13
N ALA A 70 15.32 -10.36 11.69
CA ALA A 70 15.85 -9.24 10.91
C ALA A 70 17.12 -9.58 10.12
N ASP A 71 18.01 -10.39 10.70
CA ASP A 71 19.18 -10.93 10.01
C ASP A 71 18.82 -11.83 8.83
N GLU A 72 17.93 -12.79 9.05
CA GLU A 72 17.50 -13.74 8.02
C GLU A 72 16.75 -13.03 6.90
N HIS A 73 15.87 -12.08 7.23
CA HIS A 73 15.20 -11.21 6.26
C HIS A 73 16.22 -10.49 5.38
N THR A 74 17.20 -9.81 5.99
CA THR A 74 18.24 -9.06 5.28
C THR A 74 19.05 -9.96 4.33
N LEU A 75 19.40 -11.17 4.77
CA LEU A 75 20.10 -12.15 3.93
C LEU A 75 19.23 -12.64 2.78
N VAL A 76 17.94 -12.88 3.02
CA VAL A 76 16.98 -13.24 1.95
C VAL A 76 16.84 -12.09 0.95
N CYS A 77 16.82 -10.82 1.37
CA CYS A 77 16.80 -9.67 0.46
C CYS A 77 18.01 -9.70 -0.50
N LEU A 78 19.21 -9.93 0.03
CA LEU A 78 20.43 -10.06 -0.79
C LEU A 78 20.35 -11.25 -1.77
N GLU A 79 19.77 -12.38 -1.34
CA GLU A 79 19.55 -13.55 -2.20
C GLU A 79 18.50 -13.27 -3.29
N GLN A 80 17.45 -12.51 -2.98
CA GLN A 80 16.47 -12.06 -3.98
C GLN A 80 17.11 -11.12 -4.99
N LEU A 81 17.94 -10.16 -4.53
CA LEU A 81 18.69 -9.27 -5.40
C LEU A 81 19.61 -10.06 -6.35
N ASP A 82 20.32 -11.06 -5.84
CA ASP A 82 21.13 -11.96 -6.67
C ASP A 82 20.29 -12.73 -7.69
N ALA A 83 19.13 -13.25 -7.28
CA ALA A 83 18.24 -14.04 -8.13
C ALA A 83 17.63 -13.24 -9.29
N ILE A 84 17.59 -11.91 -9.21
CA ILE A 84 17.17 -11.04 -10.32
C ILE A 84 18.05 -11.27 -11.55
N LEU A 85 19.37 -11.43 -11.36
CA LEU A 85 20.29 -11.67 -12.46
C LEU A 85 20.17 -13.10 -12.98
N GLY A 86 19.77 -13.22 -14.25
CA GLY A 86 19.60 -14.52 -14.91
C GLY A 86 18.24 -15.18 -14.66
N SER A 87 17.31 -14.50 -13.98
CA SER A 87 15.93 -14.96 -13.90
C SER A 87 15.29 -15.02 -15.28
N LYS A 88 14.50 -16.08 -15.52
CA LYS A 88 13.65 -16.23 -16.70
C LYS A 88 12.21 -15.79 -16.43
N GLU A 89 11.89 -15.36 -15.21
CA GLU A 89 10.57 -14.86 -14.85
C GLU A 89 10.29 -13.56 -15.63
N PRO A 90 9.19 -13.48 -16.40
CA PRO A 90 8.86 -12.29 -17.18
C PRO A 90 8.83 -11.00 -16.33
N ASP A 91 8.32 -11.11 -15.11
CA ASP A 91 8.19 -9.99 -14.17
C ASP A 91 9.55 -9.46 -13.70
N LEU A 92 10.56 -10.35 -13.61
CA LEU A 92 11.91 -9.98 -13.17
C LEU A 92 12.78 -9.36 -14.26
N ARG A 93 12.39 -9.49 -15.52
CA ARG A 93 13.20 -9.02 -16.67
C ARG A 93 13.55 -7.54 -16.56
N ARG A 94 12.58 -6.71 -16.16
CA ARG A 94 12.77 -5.26 -16.02
C ARG A 94 13.77 -4.91 -14.91
N TYR A 95 13.73 -5.62 -13.78
CA TYR A 95 14.72 -5.44 -12.70
C TYR A 95 16.10 -5.96 -13.11
N ALA A 96 16.17 -7.05 -13.86
CA ALA A 96 17.44 -7.59 -14.35
C ALA A 96 18.18 -6.59 -15.25
N GLU A 97 17.44 -5.88 -16.11
CA GLU A 97 17.98 -4.81 -16.95
C GLU A 97 18.50 -3.62 -16.14
N LEU A 98 17.84 -3.26 -15.03
CA LEU A 98 18.32 -2.23 -14.10
C LEU A 98 19.57 -2.71 -13.35
N TYR A 99 19.50 -3.89 -12.73
CA TYR A 99 20.59 -4.40 -11.92
C TYR A 99 21.86 -4.66 -12.74
N ALA A 100 21.72 -5.07 -14.00
CA ALA A 100 22.84 -5.21 -14.92
C ALA A 100 23.63 -3.89 -15.09
N LYS A 101 22.95 -2.75 -15.12
CA LYS A 101 23.53 -1.41 -15.34
C LYS A 101 24.16 -0.77 -14.10
N VAL A 102 23.90 -1.32 -12.91
CA VAL A 102 24.44 -0.75 -11.65
C VAL A 102 25.97 -0.75 -11.66
N GLU A 103 26.59 0.42 -11.57
CA GLU A 103 28.06 0.54 -11.57
C GLU A 103 28.68 0.40 -10.17
N VAL A 104 27.87 0.52 -9.12
CA VAL A 104 28.27 0.45 -7.70
C VAL A 104 27.61 -0.71 -6.94
N PRO A 105 27.75 -1.98 -7.41
CA PRO A 105 27.09 -3.13 -6.79
C PRO A 105 27.44 -3.33 -5.31
N GLU A 106 28.65 -2.98 -4.89
CA GLU A 106 29.06 -3.05 -3.49
C GLU A 106 28.29 -2.07 -2.60
N ILE A 107 27.96 -0.87 -3.09
CA ILE A 107 27.16 0.12 -2.36
C ILE A 107 25.72 -0.37 -2.25
N LEU A 108 25.16 -0.92 -3.34
CA LEU A 108 23.81 -1.50 -3.32
C LEU A 108 23.73 -2.68 -2.33
N ALA A 109 24.70 -3.59 -2.37
CA ALA A 109 24.75 -4.73 -1.45
C ALA A 109 24.91 -4.29 0.01
N LEU A 110 25.76 -3.30 0.30
CA LEU A 110 25.88 -2.74 1.65
C LEU A 110 24.60 -2.02 2.09
N ALA A 111 23.96 -1.26 1.20
CA ALA A 111 22.69 -0.60 1.53
C ALA A 111 21.61 -1.64 1.89
N VAL A 112 21.48 -2.72 1.12
CA VAL A 112 20.57 -3.83 1.47
C VAL A 112 20.99 -4.50 2.78
N LEU A 113 22.29 -4.70 3.04
CA LEU A 113 22.74 -5.27 4.32
C LEU A 113 22.41 -4.37 5.53
N LEU A 114 22.30 -3.06 5.32
CA LEU A 114 22.19 -2.06 6.39
C LEU A 114 20.78 -1.49 6.57
N HIS A 115 19.87 -1.68 5.60
CA HIS A 115 18.58 -0.99 5.53
C HIS A 115 17.78 -1.05 6.84
N ASP A 116 17.79 -2.21 7.49
CA ASP A 116 17.05 -2.47 8.72
C ASP A 116 17.90 -2.47 10.00
N THR A 117 19.18 -2.07 9.94
CA THR A 117 20.07 -2.11 11.12
C THR A 117 19.60 -1.23 12.28
N GLY A 118 18.81 -0.20 12.01
CA GLY A 118 18.20 0.61 13.06
C GLY A 118 17.17 -0.13 13.91
N LYS A 119 16.58 -1.24 13.44
CA LYS A 119 15.59 -2.03 14.19
C LYS A 119 16.20 -2.67 15.46
N ALA A 120 17.53 -2.78 15.52
CA ALA A 120 18.23 -3.24 16.72
C ALA A 120 18.11 -2.26 17.89
N GLU A 121 17.91 -0.97 17.62
CA GLU A 121 17.62 0.01 18.65
C GLU A 121 16.11 0.12 18.83
N LEU A 122 15.62 -0.01 20.07
CA LEU A 122 14.19 0.09 20.43
C LEU A 122 13.65 1.54 20.32
N THR A 123 14.13 2.33 19.36
CA THR A 123 13.72 3.71 19.13
C THR A 123 12.75 3.79 17.94
N ARG A 124 11.90 4.83 17.91
CA ARG A 124 10.93 5.03 16.82
C ARG A 124 11.56 5.51 15.51
N ASN A 125 12.84 5.91 15.51
CA ASN A 125 13.54 6.51 14.36
C ASN A 125 14.62 5.55 13.81
N HIS A 126 14.26 4.30 13.55
CA HIS A 126 15.21 3.30 13.08
C HIS A 126 15.86 3.67 11.72
N GLU A 127 15.18 4.41 10.85
CA GLU A 127 15.75 4.92 9.60
C GLU A 127 16.97 5.83 9.85
N GLU A 128 16.86 6.76 10.80
CA GLU A 128 17.95 7.68 11.18
C GLU A 128 19.14 6.92 11.79
N VAL A 129 18.86 5.90 12.61
CA VAL A 129 19.90 5.02 13.18
C VAL A 129 20.58 4.21 12.08
N GLY A 130 19.80 3.68 11.13
CA GLY A 130 20.32 2.98 9.95
C GLY A 130 21.23 3.89 9.11
N ALA A 131 20.84 5.15 8.90
CA ALA A 131 21.65 6.12 8.18
C ALA A 131 22.98 6.43 8.91
N ALA A 132 22.95 6.54 10.24
CA ALA A 132 24.17 6.70 11.04
C ALA A 132 25.11 5.48 10.92
N ASN A 133 24.55 4.26 10.95
CA ASN A 133 25.30 3.03 10.71
C ASN A 133 25.91 3.02 9.31
N ALA A 134 25.15 3.44 8.29
CA ALA A 134 25.63 3.55 6.92
C ALA A 134 26.84 4.50 6.82
N VAL A 135 26.82 5.65 7.49
CA VAL A 135 27.97 6.58 7.52
C VAL A 135 29.21 5.93 8.15
N ALA A 136 29.05 5.20 9.26
CA ALA A 136 30.15 4.50 9.92
C ALA A 136 30.76 3.43 9.01
N VAL A 137 29.91 2.61 8.39
CA VAL A 137 30.31 1.56 7.45
C VAL A 137 30.98 2.15 6.21
N ALA A 138 30.46 3.27 5.67
CA ALA A 138 31.00 3.96 4.50
C ALA A 138 32.47 4.32 4.71
N ARG A 139 32.73 5.02 5.83
CA ARG A 139 34.06 5.49 6.20
C ARG A 139 35.01 4.33 6.46
N ARG A 140 34.53 3.26 7.12
CA ARG A 140 35.33 2.07 7.41
C ARG A 140 35.82 1.38 6.14
N PHE A 141 35.00 1.33 5.09
CA PHE A 141 35.37 0.75 3.79
C PHE A 141 36.00 1.75 2.81
N GLY A 142 36.29 2.98 3.25
CA GLY A 142 36.98 3.98 2.45
C GLY A 142 36.10 4.70 1.42
N PHE A 143 34.78 4.66 1.56
CA PHE A 143 33.85 5.42 0.72
C PHE A 143 33.74 6.86 1.22
N TRP A 144 33.87 7.82 0.31
CA TRP A 144 33.81 9.26 0.59
C TRP A 144 33.00 10.00 -0.47
N GLY A 145 32.62 11.25 -0.17
CA GLY A 145 31.92 12.12 -1.13
C GLY A 145 30.63 11.47 -1.66
N ARG A 146 30.60 11.22 -2.97
CA ARG A 146 29.43 10.67 -3.68
C ARG A 146 29.00 9.30 -3.15
N GLU A 147 29.93 8.39 -2.91
CA GLU A 147 29.64 7.01 -2.53
C GLU A 147 29.02 6.93 -1.13
N LEU A 148 29.57 7.70 -0.18
CA LEU A 148 29.04 7.84 1.17
C LEU A 148 27.63 8.42 1.14
N GLN A 149 27.42 9.50 0.37
CA GLN A 149 26.10 10.13 0.24
C GLN A 149 25.08 9.18 -0.38
N LEU A 150 25.48 8.42 -1.39
CA LEU A 150 24.61 7.44 -2.05
C LEU A 150 24.23 6.32 -1.09
N MET A 151 25.18 5.70 -0.39
CA MET A 151 24.87 4.63 0.55
C MET A 151 23.97 5.09 1.69
N THR A 152 24.27 6.26 2.26
CA THR A 152 23.47 6.86 3.33
C THR A 152 22.05 7.14 2.85
N PHE A 153 21.90 7.72 1.65
CA PHE A 153 20.60 7.97 1.03
C PHE A 153 19.79 6.69 0.83
N LEU A 154 20.41 5.61 0.34
CA LEU A 154 19.71 4.36 0.08
C LEU A 154 19.18 3.71 1.35
N VAL A 155 19.96 3.75 2.44
CA VAL A 155 19.55 3.23 3.74
C VAL A 155 18.45 4.09 4.36
N ASP A 156 18.59 5.42 4.31
CA ASP A 156 17.59 6.37 4.85
C ASP A 156 16.25 6.31 4.10
N HIS A 157 16.29 6.09 2.78
CA HIS A 157 15.10 6.15 1.92
C HIS A 157 14.59 4.81 1.42
N HIS A 158 15.02 3.67 1.96
CA HIS A 158 14.66 2.34 1.44
C HIS A 158 13.14 2.08 1.38
N MET A 159 12.36 2.65 2.31
CA MET A 159 10.88 2.56 2.34
C MET A 159 10.16 3.62 1.50
N THR A 160 10.89 4.57 0.90
CA THR A 160 10.31 5.74 0.23
C THR A 160 9.43 5.35 -0.96
N LEU A 161 9.89 4.42 -1.82
CA LEU A 161 9.08 3.97 -2.97
C LEU A 161 7.79 3.29 -2.52
N GLY A 162 7.85 2.41 -1.52
CA GLY A 162 6.68 1.75 -0.95
C GLY A 162 5.68 2.74 -0.36
N THR A 163 6.18 3.77 0.32
CA THR A 163 5.36 4.85 0.91
C THR A 163 4.69 5.70 -0.16
N PHE A 164 5.44 6.12 -1.19
CA PHE A 164 4.88 6.92 -2.29
C PHE A 164 3.93 6.13 -3.18
N ALA A 165 4.13 4.82 -3.34
CA ALA A 165 3.24 3.96 -4.12
C ALA A 165 1.84 3.82 -3.49
N ARG A 166 1.69 4.16 -2.20
CA ARG A 166 0.39 4.23 -1.49
C ARG A 166 -0.31 5.58 -1.66
N LYS A 167 0.38 6.60 -2.19
CA LYS A 167 -0.19 7.93 -2.46
C LYS A 167 -0.90 7.96 -3.82
N ASN A 168 -1.56 9.08 -4.11
CA ASN A 168 -2.19 9.30 -5.40
C ASN A 168 -1.12 9.54 -6.50
N LEU A 169 -0.93 8.57 -7.40
CA LEU A 169 0.05 8.63 -8.49
C LEU A 169 -0.40 9.47 -9.69
N ASP A 170 -1.67 9.86 -9.74
CA ASP A 170 -2.21 10.73 -10.79
C ASP A 170 -1.97 12.22 -10.50
N GLU A 171 -1.57 12.55 -9.28
CA GLU A 171 -1.19 13.89 -8.87
C GLU A 171 0.27 14.18 -9.23
N PRO A 172 0.56 15.14 -10.13
CA PRO A 172 1.92 15.47 -10.53
C PRO A 172 2.80 15.91 -9.35
N ALA A 173 2.19 16.51 -8.33
CA ALA A 173 2.86 16.92 -7.10
C ALA A 173 3.49 15.72 -6.35
N THR A 174 2.76 14.60 -6.23
CA THR A 174 3.29 13.36 -5.65
C THR A 174 4.56 12.90 -6.38
N ILE A 175 4.53 12.92 -7.71
CA ILE A 175 5.66 12.51 -8.55
C ILE A 175 6.82 13.50 -8.44
N ARG A 176 6.52 14.80 -8.40
CA ARG A 176 7.50 15.89 -8.22
C ARG A 176 8.21 15.77 -6.86
N ASP A 177 7.46 15.50 -5.80
CA ASP A 177 8.01 15.35 -4.45
C ASP A 177 8.96 14.16 -4.38
N LEU A 178 8.60 13.02 -5.00
CA LEU A 178 9.53 11.89 -5.10
C LEU A 178 10.76 12.25 -5.95
N ALA A 179 10.57 12.89 -7.10
CA ALA A 179 11.66 13.32 -7.98
C ALA A 179 12.65 14.25 -7.24
N ARG A 180 12.16 15.13 -6.36
CA ARG A 180 13.00 15.99 -5.49
C ARG A 180 13.78 15.22 -4.44
N ILE A 181 13.20 14.15 -3.90
CA ILE A 181 13.89 13.27 -2.93
C ILE A 181 14.99 12.47 -3.64
N VAL A 182 14.65 11.77 -4.73
CA VAL A 182 15.59 10.90 -5.44
C VAL A 182 16.63 11.69 -6.25
N ARG A 183 16.30 12.89 -6.72
CA ARG A 183 17.17 13.84 -7.46
C ARG A 183 17.71 13.39 -8.81
N ASP A 184 18.06 12.12 -8.97
CA ASP A 184 18.65 11.57 -10.19
C ASP A 184 18.20 10.12 -10.46
N GLN A 185 18.48 9.66 -11.68
CA GLN A 185 18.05 8.33 -12.16
C GLN A 185 18.76 7.19 -11.42
N GLU A 186 20.02 7.37 -11.01
CA GLU A 186 20.79 6.30 -10.35
C GLU A 186 20.19 5.98 -8.98
N ARG A 187 19.86 7.02 -8.19
CA ARG A 187 19.18 6.86 -6.90
C ARG A 187 17.82 6.19 -7.06
N LEU A 188 17.06 6.57 -8.09
CA LEU A 188 15.76 5.96 -8.38
C LEU A 188 15.90 4.47 -8.76
N ASP A 189 16.87 4.12 -9.60
CA ASP A 189 17.16 2.74 -10.02
C ASP A 189 17.56 1.86 -8.85
N LEU A 190 18.44 2.37 -7.98
CA LEU A 190 18.93 1.64 -6.81
C LEU A 190 17.83 1.45 -5.76
N LEU A 191 17.02 2.47 -5.49
CA LEU A 191 15.84 2.31 -4.61
C LEU A 191 14.86 1.29 -5.17
N MET A 192 14.62 1.27 -6.49
CA MET A 192 13.74 0.30 -7.14
C MET A 192 14.22 -1.14 -6.92
N LEU A 193 15.53 -1.37 -6.99
CA LEU A 193 16.13 -2.68 -6.73
C LEU A 193 16.05 -3.10 -5.25
N ILE A 194 16.29 -2.17 -4.31
CA ILE A 194 16.16 -2.43 -2.87
C ILE A 194 14.71 -2.78 -2.53
N SER A 195 13.75 -1.95 -2.96
CA SER A 195 12.32 -2.20 -2.70
C SER A 195 11.84 -3.52 -3.32
N ALA A 196 12.33 -3.87 -4.51
CA ALA A 196 12.01 -5.16 -5.12
C ALA A 196 12.57 -6.35 -4.32
N ALA A 197 13.82 -6.26 -3.88
CA ALA A 197 14.46 -7.30 -3.08
C ALA A 197 13.73 -7.50 -1.73
N ASP A 198 13.38 -6.41 -1.05
CA ASP A 198 12.67 -6.38 0.21
C ASP A 198 11.27 -7.02 0.11
N VAL A 199 10.43 -6.51 -0.80
CA VAL A 199 9.07 -7.04 -1.02
C VAL A 199 9.11 -8.53 -1.37
N ARG A 200 10.09 -8.99 -2.17
CA ARG A 200 10.23 -10.42 -2.51
C ARG A 200 10.65 -11.27 -1.33
N ALA A 201 11.50 -10.74 -0.44
CA ALA A 201 11.95 -11.46 0.74
C ALA A 201 10.79 -11.73 1.71
N VAL A 202 9.85 -10.80 1.79
CA VAL A 202 8.64 -10.86 2.62
C VAL A 202 7.54 -11.73 1.97
N ALA A 203 7.28 -11.54 0.67
CA ALA A 203 6.18 -12.21 -0.04
C ALA A 203 6.46 -13.70 -0.30
N GLY A 204 7.70 -14.10 -0.56
CA GLY A 204 8.03 -15.43 -1.07
C GLY A 204 7.50 -15.69 -2.48
N LYS A 205 7.84 -16.84 -3.09
CA LYS A 205 7.61 -17.13 -4.52
C LYS A 205 6.14 -17.12 -4.97
N ASN A 206 5.19 -17.40 -4.08
CA ASN A 206 3.76 -17.56 -4.42
C ASN A 206 2.88 -16.37 -4.05
N ASN A 207 3.44 -15.28 -3.51
CA ASN A 207 2.64 -14.21 -2.90
C ASN A 207 2.96 -12.80 -3.42
N TRP A 208 3.53 -12.75 -4.62
CA TRP A 208 3.78 -11.52 -5.34
C TRP A 208 2.45 -10.90 -5.77
N SER A 209 1.95 -9.92 -5.02
CA SER A 209 0.73 -9.20 -5.38
C SER A 209 1.01 -8.34 -6.62
N SER A 210 0.72 -8.87 -7.81
CA SER A 210 0.96 -8.24 -9.12
C SER A 210 0.54 -6.76 -9.17
N TRP A 211 -0.55 -6.40 -8.49
CA TRP A 211 -1.04 -5.02 -8.46
C TRP A 211 -0.15 -4.04 -7.68
N ARG A 212 0.49 -4.43 -6.55
CA ARG A 212 1.43 -3.54 -5.84
C ARG A 212 2.66 -3.27 -6.68
N GLU A 213 3.13 -4.31 -7.36
CA GLU A 213 4.25 -4.17 -8.27
C GLU A 213 3.93 -3.21 -9.42
N LEU A 214 2.72 -3.30 -9.98
CA LEU A 214 2.25 -2.36 -11.01
C LEU A 214 2.24 -0.92 -10.50
N LEU A 215 1.82 -0.67 -9.26
CA LEU A 215 1.83 0.68 -8.66
C LEU A 215 3.26 1.21 -8.50
N VAL A 216 4.18 0.39 -7.99
CA VAL A 216 5.59 0.79 -7.81
C VAL A 216 6.26 1.03 -9.17
N TRP A 217 6.01 0.19 -10.18
CA TRP A 217 6.50 0.41 -11.54
C TRP A 217 5.92 1.67 -12.17
N ASN A 218 4.62 1.93 -11.98
CA ASN A 218 3.98 3.15 -12.50
C ASN A 218 4.63 4.39 -11.87
N LEU A 219 4.77 4.41 -10.54
CA LEU A 219 5.49 5.45 -9.81
C LEU A 219 6.91 5.65 -10.36
N TYR A 220 7.67 4.56 -10.53
CA TYR A 220 9.02 4.60 -11.07
C TYR A 220 9.07 5.22 -12.47
N GLN A 221 8.18 4.82 -13.40
CA GLN A 221 8.15 5.35 -14.77
C GLN A 221 7.77 6.83 -14.80
N LYS A 222 6.75 7.24 -14.03
CA LYS A 222 6.36 8.65 -13.91
C LYS A 222 7.49 9.50 -13.32
N THR A 223 8.16 9.00 -12.29
CA THR A 223 9.30 9.71 -11.66
C THR A 223 10.48 9.83 -12.60
N LYS A 224 10.80 8.78 -13.36
CA LYS A 224 11.80 8.81 -14.43
C LYS A 224 11.50 9.88 -15.48
N GLN A 225 10.24 10.00 -15.91
CA GLN A 225 9.83 11.04 -16.85
C GLN A 225 9.93 12.44 -16.25
N MET A 226 9.51 12.61 -14.99
CA MET A 226 9.65 13.87 -14.25
C MET A 226 11.11 14.30 -14.11
N LEU A 227 12.03 13.37 -13.82
CA LEU A 227 13.47 13.63 -13.76
C LEU A 227 14.07 14.02 -15.12
N ALA A 228 13.51 13.50 -16.22
CA ALA A 228 13.95 13.85 -17.57
C ALA A 228 13.49 15.25 -18.00
N GLY A 229 12.36 15.74 -17.46
CA GLY A 229 11.88 17.11 -17.67
C GLY A 229 10.47 17.33 -17.13
N GLU A 230 10.32 18.29 -16.21
CA GLU A 230 9.03 18.59 -15.56
C GLU A 230 7.98 19.14 -16.53
N GLU A 231 8.33 20.11 -17.39
CA GLU A 231 7.38 20.73 -18.32
C GLU A 231 6.79 19.71 -19.31
N GLU A 232 7.64 18.86 -19.88
CA GLU A 232 7.22 17.83 -20.82
C GLU A 232 6.37 16.75 -20.13
N PHE A 233 6.74 16.34 -18.90
CA PHE A 233 5.93 15.43 -18.11
C PHE A 233 4.52 15.98 -17.87
N LEU A 234 4.41 17.24 -17.44
CA LEU A 234 3.12 17.89 -17.19
C LEU A 234 2.27 17.97 -18.47
N ARG A 235 2.89 18.36 -19.59
CA ARG A 235 2.22 18.42 -20.90
C ARG A 235 1.65 17.06 -21.32
N VAL A 236 2.44 15.99 -21.24
CA VAL A 236 2.03 14.63 -21.61
C VAL A 236 0.89 14.12 -20.70
N GLU A 237 0.97 14.39 -19.40
CA GLU A 237 -0.10 14.02 -18.46
C GLU A 237 -1.39 14.78 -18.73
N ASP A 238 -1.32 16.08 -19.07
CA ASP A 238 -2.49 16.87 -19.43
C ASP A 238 -3.13 16.42 -20.75
N GLU A 239 -2.32 16.08 -21.77
CA GLU A 239 -2.80 15.50 -23.02
C GLU A 239 -3.49 14.16 -22.80
N LYS A 240 -2.90 13.28 -21.97
CA LYS A 240 -3.49 11.99 -21.61
C LYS A 240 -4.83 12.16 -20.90
N ARG A 241 -4.94 13.14 -19.98
CA ARG A 241 -6.19 13.47 -19.29
C ARG A 241 -7.25 14.00 -20.25
N ALA A 242 -6.87 14.89 -21.17
CA ALA A 242 -7.77 15.42 -22.18
C ALA A 242 -8.33 14.29 -23.06
N LYS A 243 -7.47 13.38 -23.51
CA LYS A 243 -7.85 12.23 -24.32
C LYS A 243 -8.79 11.27 -23.56
N GLN A 244 -8.48 10.93 -22.31
CA GLN A 244 -9.35 10.08 -21.48
C GLN A 244 -10.74 10.71 -21.32
N LYS A 245 -10.82 12.03 -21.10
CA LYS A 245 -12.09 12.75 -21.02
C LYS A 245 -12.88 12.69 -22.34
N GLU A 246 -12.18 12.78 -23.47
CA GLU A 246 -12.79 12.67 -24.79
C GLU A 246 -13.30 11.24 -25.07
N GLU A 247 -12.51 10.21 -24.74
CA GLU A 247 -12.91 8.80 -24.87
C GLU A 247 -14.14 8.49 -24.01
N VAL A 248 -14.15 8.95 -22.75
CA VAL A 248 -15.31 8.85 -21.85
C VAL A 248 -16.54 9.48 -22.50
N ARG A 249 -16.42 10.72 -23.03
CA ARG A 249 -17.54 11.41 -23.68
C ARG A 249 -18.04 10.67 -24.91
N ALA A 250 -17.15 10.23 -25.78
CA ALA A 250 -17.49 9.52 -27.01
C ALA A 250 -18.26 8.24 -26.71
N ILE A 251 -17.79 7.45 -25.74
CA ILE A 251 -18.45 6.22 -25.33
C ILE A 251 -19.83 6.49 -24.73
N LEU A 252 -19.94 7.48 -23.83
CA LEU A 252 -21.21 7.77 -23.14
C LEU A 252 -22.28 8.39 -24.05
N SER A 253 -21.88 9.18 -25.04
CA SER A 253 -22.81 9.83 -25.99
C SER A 253 -23.64 8.87 -26.83
N THR A 254 -23.28 7.57 -26.86
CA THR A 254 -24.06 6.54 -27.53
C THR A 254 -25.33 6.16 -26.76
N THR A 255 -25.36 6.39 -25.44
CA THR A 255 -26.40 5.90 -24.53
C THR A 255 -27.06 7.05 -23.76
N PHE A 256 -26.30 8.11 -23.44
CA PHE A 256 -26.74 9.26 -22.64
C PHE A 256 -26.63 10.56 -23.44
N THR A 257 -27.39 11.57 -23.04
CA THR A 257 -27.29 12.91 -23.65
C THR A 257 -25.98 13.60 -23.27
N GLU A 258 -25.47 14.48 -24.13
CA GLU A 258 -24.23 15.24 -23.84
C GLU A 258 -24.34 16.09 -22.56
N ASP A 259 -25.53 16.63 -22.30
CA ASP A 259 -25.83 17.41 -21.10
C ASP A 259 -25.72 16.55 -19.83
N GLU A 260 -26.35 15.37 -19.83
CA GLU A 260 -26.28 14.43 -18.71
C GLU A 260 -24.84 13.96 -18.42
N VAL A 261 -24.09 13.62 -19.46
CA VAL A 261 -22.67 13.24 -19.34
C VAL A 261 -21.86 14.39 -18.73
N SER A 262 -22.04 15.61 -19.26
CA SER A 262 -21.30 16.78 -18.79
C SER A 262 -21.62 17.12 -17.33
N GLN A 263 -22.89 17.10 -16.95
CA GLN A 263 -23.33 17.33 -15.57
C GLN A 263 -22.83 16.25 -14.60
N HIS A 264 -22.80 14.97 -15.02
CA HIS A 264 -22.25 13.91 -14.19
C HIS A 264 -20.76 14.12 -13.91
N LEU A 265 -19.96 14.33 -14.96
CA LEU A 265 -18.51 14.54 -14.82
C LEU A 265 -18.18 15.81 -14.02
N GLU A 266 -18.95 16.88 -14.19
CA GLU A 266 -18.76 18.12 -13.43
C GLU A 266 -19.07 17.93 -11.94
N ARG A 267 -20.17 17.25 -11.61
CA ARG A 267 -20.58 17.01 -10.22
C ARG A 267 -19.68 16.00 -9.50
N MET A 268 -19.11 15.03 -10.21
CA MET A 268 -18.09 14.10 -9.66
C MET A 268 -16.72 14.77 -9.50
N GLY A 269 -16.42 15.75 -10.35
CA GLY A 269 -15.17 16.50 -10.31
C GLY A 269 -13.98 15.77 -10.95
N PRO A 270 -12.81 16.41 -10.97
CA PRO A 270 -11.67 15.95 -11.75
C PRO A 270 -10.95 14.73 -11.16
N ALA A 271 -11.06 14.48 -9.85
CA ALA A 271 -10.45 13.31 -9.21
C ALA A 271 -11.07 12.00 -9.69
N TYR A 272 -12.40 11.96 -9.79
CA TYR A 272 -13.15 10.81 -10.30
C TYR A 272 -12.74 10.42 -11.73
N VAL A 273 -12.66 11.40 -12.64
CA VAL A 273 -12.29 11.15 -14.04
C VAL A 273 -10.87 10.57 -14.17
N ARG A 274 -9.96 10.93 -13.26
CA ARG A 274 -8.61 10.35 -13.22
C ARG A 274 -8.62 8.91 -12.75
N MET A 275 -9.38 8.63 -11.67
CA MET A 275 -9.39 7.32 -11.01
C MET A 275 -10.21 6.26 -11.75
N CYS A 276 -11.24 6.66 -12.50
CA CYS A 276 -12.19 5.73 -13.11
C CYS A 276 -11.92 5.52 -14.61
N PRO A 277 -11.68 4.28 -15.05
CA PRO A 277 -11.61 3.94 -16.47
C PRO A 277 -12.93 4.25 -17.19
N PRO A 278 -12.93 4.51 -18.51
CA PRO A 278 -14.13 4.88 -19.25
C PRO A 278 -15.31 3.91 -19.07
N ALA A 279 -15.04 2.60 -19.07
CA ALA A 279 -16.06 1.57 -18.86
C ALA A 279 -16.69 1.61 -17.44
N LEU A 280 -15.94 2.02 -16.43
CA LEU A 280 -16.49 2.21 -15.08
C LEU A 280 -17.36 3.47 -15.02
N VAL A 281 -16.91 4.56 -15.65
CA VAL A 281 -17.68 5.81 -15.74
C VAL A 281 -19.04 5.57 -16.41
N MET A 282 -19.09 4.74 -17.46
CA MET A 282 -20.37 4.33 -18.06
C MET A 282 -21.32 3.64 -17.08
N ARG A 283 -20.82 2.67 -16.33
CA ARG A 283 -21.62 1.90 -15.37
C ARG A 283 -22.14 2.81 -14.25
N HIS A 284 -21.30 3.73 -13.77
CA HIS A 284 -21.66 4.74 -12.78
C HIS A 284 -22.73 5.68 -13.30
N LEU A 285 -22.57 6.23 -14.52
CA LEU A 285 -23.58 7.11 -15.10
C LEU A 285 -24.91 6.38 -15.29
N GLY A 286 -24.90 5.16 -15.81
CA GLY A 286 -26.12 4.36 -15.97
C GLY A 286 -26.80 4.04 -14.64
N ALA A 287 -26.04 3.72 -13.60
CA ALA A 287 -26.59 3.49 -12.27
C ALA A 287 -27.18 4.78 -11.66
N VAL A 288 -26.51 5.92 -11.84
CA VAL A 288 -27.02 7.23 -11.41
C VAL A 288 -28.31 7.61 -12.15
N HIS A 289 -28.33 7.42 -13.46
CA HIS A 289 -29.51 7.68 -14.30
C HIS A 289 -30.71 6.89 -13.80
N GLU A 290 -30.57 5.56 -13.68
CA GLU A 290 -31.64 4.69 -13.19
C GLU A 290 -32.07 5.04 -11.77
N PHE A 291 -31.11 5.36 -10.89
CA PHE A 291 -31.42 5.79 -9.52
C PHE A 291 -32.30 7.05 -9.53
N LEU A 292 -31.97 8.07 -10.32
CA LEU A 292 -32.73 9.32 -10.41
C LEU A 292 -34.09 9.12 -11.09
N GLU A 293 -34.18 8.34 -12.16
CA GLU A 293 -35.44 8.04 -12.86
C GLU A 293 -36.47 7.36 -11.95
N ARG A 294 -36.03 6.38 -11.14
CA ARG A 294 -36.90 5.71 -10.14
C ARG A 294 -37.56 6.71 -9.19
N ARG A 295 -36.88 7.82 -8.87
CA ARG A 295 -37.40 8.85 -7.95
C ARG A 295 -38.37 9.80 -8.61
N ILE A 296 -38.14 10.16 -9.87
CA ILE A 296 -39.10 10.93 -10.65
C ILE A 296 -40.41 10.12 -10.81
N SER A 297 -40.29 8.80 -10.96
CA SER A 297 -41.42 7.89 -11.15
C SER A 297 -42.19 7.54 -9.86
N GLY A 298 -41.82 8.12 -8.71
CA GLY A 298 -42.50 7.93 -7.43
C GLY A 298 -42.19 6.63 -6.67
N ALA A 299 -41.10 5.93 -7.01
CA ALA A 299 -40.62 4.80 -6.21
C ALA A 299 -40.04 5.27 -4.87
N ASP A 300 -39.96 4.36 -3.89
CA ASP A 300 -39.52 4.63 -2.51
C ASP A 300 -38.21 5.45 -2.47
N THR A 301 -38.31 6.68 -1.97
CA THR A 301 -37.29 7.73 -2.08
C THR A 301 -36.09 7.54 -1.14
N LEU A 302 -36.01 6.45 -0.38
CA LEU A 302 -34.90 6.22 0.54
C LEU A 302 -34.07 4.96 0.24
N VAL A 303 -34.56 4.08 -0.64
CA VAL A 303 -33.92 2.80 -0.98
C VAL A 303 -32.72 3.02 -1.92
N PRO A 304 -31.53 2.47 -1.59
CA PRO A 304 -30.36 2.54 -2.46
C PRO A 304 -30.57 1.70 -3.74
N LEU A 305 -29.94 2.10 -4.84
CA LEU A 305 -29.77 1.23 -6.00
C LEU A 305 -28.52 0.36 -5.78
N VAL A 306 -28.66 -0.96 -5.93
CA VAL A 306 -27.55 -1.91 -5.86
C VAL A 306 -27.46 -2.67 -7.19
N LYS A 307 -26.26 -2.73 -7.78
CA LYS A 307 -25.97 -3.49 -8.99
C LYS A 307 -24.84 -4.48 -8.71
N TRP A 308 -25.06 -5.74 -9.04
CA TRP A 308 -24.08 -6.82 -8.90
C TRP A 308 -23.55 -7.23 -10.27
N LEU A 309 -22.23 -7.27 -10.43
CA LEU A 309 -21.56 -7.70 -11.66
C LEU A 309 -20.52 -8.77 -11.31
N ASP A 310 -20.79 -10.01 -11.70
CA ASP A 310 -19.89 -11.13 -11.40
C ASP A 310 -18.65 -11.08 -12.30
N GLN A 311 -17.47 -11.03 -11.68
CA GLN A 311 -16.17 -11.12 -12.35
C GLN A 311 -15.59 -12.50 -12.06
N SER A 312 -16.25 -13.55 -12.56
CA SER A 312 -15.94 -14.94 -12.21
C SER A 312 -14.50 -15.35 -12.53
N GLU A 313 -13.91 -14.81 -13.60
CA GLU A 313 -12.51 -15.06 -13.97
C GLU A 313 -11.52 -14.39 -13.01
N GLU A 314 -11.94 -13.34 -12.30
CA GLU A 314 -11.15 -12.58 -11.34
C GLU A 314 -11.48 -12.94 -9.88
N GLY A 315 -12.32 -13.96 -9.65
CA GLY A 315 -12.63 -14.51 -8.33
C GLY A 315 -13.45 -13.61 -7.39
N HIS A 316 -14.11 -12.57 -7.92
CA HIS A 316 -14.90 -11.65 -7.10
C HIS A 316 -16.17 -11.16 -7.83
N THR A 317 -17.03 -10.45 -7.11
CA THR A 317 -18.19 -9.73 -7.66
C THR A 317 -18.02 -8.24 -7.40
N GLU A 318 -18.24 -7.43 -8.43
CA GLU A 318 -18.27 -5.97 -8.31
C GLU A 318 -19.68 -5.53 -7.91
N VAL A 319 -19.78 -4.63 -6.92
CA VAL A 319 -21.05 -4.10 -6.40
C VAL A 319 -21.05 -2.59 -6.51
N ILE A 320 -21.94 -2.03 -7.33
CA ILE A 320 -22.14 -0.58 -7.44
C ILE A 320 -23.36 -0.20 -6.61
N ILE A 321 -23.17 0.75 -5.70
CA ILE A 321 -24.21 1.26 -4.81
C ILE A 321 -24.41 2.74 -5.09
N VAL A 322 -25.65 3.13 -5.42
CA VAL A 322 -26.04 4.53 -5.61
C VAL A 322 -27.10 4.93 -4.60
N THR A 323 -26.84 5.97 -3.82
CA THR A 323 -27.75 6.46 -2.78
C THR A 323 -27.47 7.92 -2.43
N TRP A 324 -28.28 8.50 -1.55
CA TRP A 324 -28.01 9.82 -0.96
C TRP A 324 -27.02 9.72 0.18
N ASN A 325 -26.07 10.65 0.21
CA ASN A 325 -25.14 10.85 1.31
C ASN A 325 -25.91 11.06 2.62
N ARG A 326 -25.47 10.39 3.68
CA ARG A 326 -26.08 10.45 5.00
C ARG A 326 -25.10 9.98 6.07
N GLU A 327 -25.46 10.23 7.32
CA GLU A 327 -24.61 9.88 8.46
C GLU A 327 -24.20 8.39 8.44
N ARG A 328 -22.89 8.15 8.64
CA ARG A 328 -22.27 6.82 8.73
C ARG A 328 -22.52 5.92 7.50
N LEU A 329 -22.84 6.47 6.33
CA LEU A 329 -23.17 5.68 5.13
C LEU A 329 -22.16 4.57 4.84
N PHE A 330 -20.86 4.91 4.76
CA PHE A 330 -19.82 3.92 4.46
C PHE A 330 -19.73 2.81 5.52
N SER A 331 -19.90 3.17 6.80
CA SER A 331 -19.95 2.20 7.89
C SER A 331 -21.17 1.28 7.80
N LYS A 332 -22.34 1.83 7.43
CA LYS A 332 -23.57 1.05 7.23
C LYS A 332 -23.44 0.07 6.06
N ILE A 333 -22.79 0.47 4.96
CA ILE A 333 -22.48 -0.41 3.84
C ILE A 333 -21.53 -1.53 4.26
N ALA A 334 -20.39 -1.18 4.88
CA ALA A 334 -19.41 -2.17 5.34
C ALA A 334 -20.02 -3.17 6.35
N GLY A 335 -20.87 -2.68 7.26
CA GLY A 335 -21.58 -3.53 8.21
C GLY A 335 -22.58 -4.46 7.53
N SER A 336 -23.27 -3.99 6.49
CA SER A 336 -24.21 -4.81 5.72
C SER A 336 -23.52 -5.95 4.98
N PHE A 337 -22.32 -5.71 4.42
CA PHE A 337 -21.48 -6.78 3.85
C PHE A 337 -21.05 -7.79 4.91
N ALA A 338 -20.61 -7.32 6.08
CA ALA A 338 -20.21 -8.18 7.18
C ALA A 338 -21.38 -9.08 7.68
N VAL A 339 -22.59 -8.53 7.81
CA VAL A 339 -23.80 -9.31 8.17
C VAL A 339 -24.14 -10.37 7.13
N ALA A 340 -23.90 -10.08 5.85
CA ALA A 340 -24.09 -11.03 4.76
C ALA A 340 -22.97 -12.08 4.64
N GLY A 341 -21.95 -12.05 5.52
CA GLY A 341 -20.81 -12.97 5.45
C GLY A 341 -19.88 -12.71 4.25
N LEU A 342 -19.86 -11.47 3.74
CA LEU A 342 -19.10 -11.09 2.55
C LEU A 342 -17.85 -10.30 2.93
N ASN A 343 -16.73 -10.63 2.27
CA ASN A 343 -15.45 -9.95 2.42
C ASN A 343 -15.33 -8.82 1.39
N ILE A 344 -14.79 -7.68 1.80
CA ILE A 344 -14.51 -6.55 0.92
C ILE A 344 -13.03 -6.59 0.55
N LEU A 345 -12.75 -6.86 -0.72
CA LEU A 345 -11.39 -6.90 -1.27
C LEU A 345 -10.86 -5.51 -1.60
N SER A 346 -11.74 -4.64 -2.10
CA SER A 346 -11.45 -3.24 -2.39
C SER A 346 -12.73 -2.41 -2.43
N ALA A 347 -12.59 -1.09 -2.28
CA ALA A 347 -13.67 -0.14 -2.37
C ALA A 347 -13.18 1.15 -3.05
N ASN A 348 -14.02 1.77 -3.88
CA ASN A 348 -13.85 3.10 -4.44
C ASN A 348 -15.11 3.91 -4.11
N ILE A 349 -14.96 5.03 -3.41
CA ILE A 349 -16.06 5.79 -2.82
C ILE A 349 -16.08 7.18 -3.43
N PHE A 350 -17.23 7.60 -3.94
CA PHE A 350 -17.38 8.89 -4.59
C PHE A 350 -18.69 9.56 -4.17
N THR A 351 -18.60 10.81 -3.72
CA THR A 351 -19.77 11.65 -3.44
C THR A 351 -19.81 12.80 -4.43
N ARG A 352 -20.92 12.94 -5.16
CA ARG A 352 -21.17 14.07 -6.07
C ARG A 352 -21.50 15.32 -5.28
N ARG A 353 -21.30 16.48 -5.90
CA ARG A 353 -21.66 17.80 -5.36
C ARG A 353 -23.16 17.98 -5.07
N ASP A 354 -24.02 17.09 -5.58
CA ASP A 354 -25.45 17.05 -5.31
C ASP A 354 -25.83 15.98 -4.27
N ASP A 355 -24.88 15.51 -3.45
CA ASP A 355 -25.05 14.48 -2.40
C ASP A 355 -25.44 13.08 -2.91
N VAL A 356 -25.37 12.82 -4.21
CA VAL A 356 -25.47 11.46 -4.74
C VAL A 356 -24.14 10.74 -4.56
N VAL A 357 -24.16 9.64 -3.83
CA VAL A 357 -23.02 8.74 -3.60
C VAL A 357 -23.03 7.63 -4.64
N VAL A 358 -21.86 7.32 -5.19
CA VAL A 358 -21.63 6.27 -6.19
C VAL A 358 -20.42 5.46 -5.75
N ASP A 359 -20.69 4.39 -5.01
CA ASP A 359 -19.66 3.56 -4.42
C ASP A 359 -19.50 2.25 -5.19
N THR A 360 -18.28 1.78 -5.36
CA THR A 360 -17.97 0.51 -6.03
C THR A 360 -17.12 -0.37 -5.12
N PHE A 361 -17.59 -1.58 -4.86
CA PHE A 361 -16.91 -2.56 -4.02
C PHE A 361 -16.54 -3.79 -4.83
N GLN A 362 -15.37 -4.36 -4.59
CA GLN A 362 -15.06 -5.73 -5.01
C GLN A 362 -15.25 -6.63 -3.79
N VAL A 363 -16.13 -7.62 -3.89
CA VAL A 363 -16.48 -8.50 -2.77
C VAL A 363 -16.40 -9.97 -3.16
N CYS A 364 -16.13 -10.82 -2.17
CA CYS A 364 -16.17 -12.27 -2.31
C CYS A 364 -16.83 -12.92 -1.08
N ASN A 365 -17.23 -14.17 -1.21
CA ASN A 365 -17.72 -14.96 -0.08
C ASN A 365 -16.56 -15.43 0.83
N GLU A 366 -16.88 -16.13 1.92
CA GLU A 366 -15.87 -16.69 2.84
C GLU A 366 -14.86 -17.66 2.18
N ARG A 367 -15.23 -18.25 1.03
CA ARG A 367 -14.38 -19.16 0.26
C ARG A 367 -13.50 -18.44 -0.76
N MET A 368 -13.50 -17.10 -0.76
CA MET A 368 -12.82 -16.26 -1.75
C MET A 368 -13.33 -16.50 -3.17
N GLU A 369 -14.63 -16.76 -3.31
CA GLU A 369 -15.32 -16.94 -4.59
C GLU A 369 -16.28 -15.76 -4.87
N PRO A 370 -16.67 -15.54 -6.14
CA PRO A 370 -17.68 -14.54 -6.49
C PRO A 370 -19.01 -14.77 -5.77
N VAL A 371 -19.68 -13.68 -5.40
CA VAL A 371 -20.96 -13.67 -4.68
C VAL A 371 -22.10 -13.93 -5.66
N THR A 372 -22.28 -15.18 -6.05
CA THR A 372 -23.32 -15.61 -7.01
C THR A 372 -24.62 -16.07 -6.33
N HIS A 373 -24.56 -16.37 -5.02
CA HIS A 373 -25.70 -16.94 -4.32
C HIS A 373 -26.77 -15.87 -4.02
N PRO A 374 -28.04 -16.06 -4.43
CA PRO A 374 -29.09 -15.04 -4.26
C PRO A 374 -29.39 -14.67 -2.81
N ILE A 375 -29.20 -15.59 -1.86
CA ILE A 375 -29.45 -15.33 -0.43
C ILE A 375 -28.45 -14.29 0.09
N ASP A 376 -27.18 -14.38 -0.28
CA ASP A 376 -26.14 -13.47 0.22
C ASP A 376 -26.41 -12.05 -0.28
N ARG A 377 -26.76 -11.91 -1.56
CA ARG A 377 -27.16 -10.64 -2.19
C ARG A 377 -28.41 -10.05 -1.54
N SER A 378 -29.44 -10.87 -1.35
CA SER A 378 -30.70 -10.44 -0.72
C SER A 378 -30.51 -10.06 0.75
N THR A 379 -29.66 -10.78 1.48
CA THR A 379 -29.30 -10.47 2.87
C THR A 379 -28.60 -9.12 2.95
N PHE A 380 -27.64 -8.87 2.07
CA PHE A 380 -26.98 -7.57 1.96
C PHE A 380 -27.97 -6.44 1.66
N GLU A 381 -28.76 -6.56 0.58
CA GLU A 381 -29.67 -5.50 0.13
C GLU A 381 -30.73 -5.17 1.18
N LYS A 382 -31.29 -6.19 1.84
CA LYS A 382 -32.24 -6.01 2.94
C LYS A 382 -31.58 -5.29 4.12
N THR A 383 -30.42 -5.78 4.56
CA THR A 383 -29.68 -5.20 5.70
C THR A 383 -29.30 -3.75 5.43
N LEU A 384 -28.83 -3.44 4.22
CA LEU A 384 -28.47 -2.09 3.82
C LEU A 384 -29.70 -1.18 3.82
N THR A 385 -30.82 -1.65 3.27
CA THR A 385 -32.07 -0.86 3.23
C THR A 385 -32.57 -0.54 4.64
N GLU A 386 -32.57 -1.52 5.54
CA GLU A 386 -32.94 -1.35 6.96
C GLU A 386 -31.99 -0.34 7.65
N ALA A 387 -30.68 -0.55 7.55
CA ALA A 387 -29.68 0.32 8.18
C ALA A 387 -29.74 1.78 7.68
N LEU A 388 -30.14 2.00 6.42
CA LEU A 388 -30.30 3.33 5.83
C LEU A 388 -31.64 3.99 6.15
N GLY A 389 -32.66 3.22 6.54
CA GLY A 389 -34.00 3.72 6.89
C GLY A 389 -34.18 4.00 8.39
N GLU A 390 -33.42 3.34 9.25
CA GLU A 390 -33.54 3.46 10.71
C GLU A 390 -32.65 4.57 11.31
N THR A 391 -33.15 5.21 12.37
CA THR A 391 -32.41 6.21 13.16
C THR A 391 -31.29 5.60 14.00
N GLU A 392 -31.47 4.38 14.49
CA GLU A 392 -30.45 3.60 15.20
C GLU A 392 -30.17 2.33 14.39
N ASP A 393 -28.91 2.10 13.99
CA ASP A 393 -28.53 0.87 13.29
C ASP A 393 -28.10 -0.24 14.27
N HIS A 394 -28.72 -1.42 14.15
CA HIS A 394 -28.41 -2.62 14.95
C HIS A 394 -27.24 -3.43 14.38
N LEU A 395 -26.38 -2.82 13.55
CA LEU A 395 -25.34 -3.54 12.81
C LEU A 395 -24.31 -4.20 13.73
N ASN A 396 -23.92 -3.58 14.84
CA ASN A 396 -22.97 -4.20 15.76
C ASN A 396 -23.49 -5.51 16.36
N GLU A 397 -24.77 -5.56 16.72
CA GLU A 397 -25.42 -6.74 17.31
C GLU A 397 -25.50 -7.85 16.25
N ARG A 398 -25.96 -7.51 15.05
CA ARG A 398 -26.06 -8.46 13.93
C ARG A 398 -24.71 -8.98 13.46
N ILE A 399 -23.66 -8.15 13.45
CA ILE A 399 -22.29 -8.57 13.14
C ILE A 399 -21.77 -9.53 14.22
N ALA A 400 -22.07 -9.27 15.51
CA ALA A 400 -21.67 -10.16 16.59
C ALA A 400 -22.32 -11.54 16.50
N GLU A 401 -23.54 -11.62 15.96
CA GLU A 401 -24.25 -12.89 15.70
C GLU A 401 -23.60 -13.74 14.60
N VAL A 402 -22.95 -13.12 13.60
CA VAL A 402 -22.17 -13.84 12.57
C VAL A 402 -20.98 -14.57 13.20
N GLY A 403 -20.31 -13.92 14.16
CA GLY A 403 -19.16 -14.47 14.88
C GLY A 403 -17.89 -14.59 14.03
N PRO A 404 -16.80 -15.13 14.60
CA PRO A 404 -15.52 -15.25 13.91
C PRO A 404 -15.51 -16.42 12.91
N THR A 405 -14.91 -16.19 11.73
CA THR A 405 -14.74 -17.20 10.67
C THR A 405 -13.81 -18.33 11.12
N LEU A 406 -13.88 -19.48 10.42
CA LEU A 406 -13.00 -20.63 10.69
C LEU A 406 -11.51 -20.27 10.60
N TRP A 407 -11.15 -19.41 9.65
CA TRP A 407 -9.77 -18.95 9.48
C TRP A 407 -9.30 -18.12 10.68
N GLN A 408 -10.13 -17.19 11.17
CA GLN A 408 -9.82 -16.41 12.36
C GLN A 408 -9.66 -17.29 13.61
N ARG A 409 -10.48 -18.33 13.74
CA ARG A 409 -10.33 -19.31 14.84
C ARG A 409 -9.03 -20.10 14.74
N SER A 410 -8.50 -20.28 13.53
CA SER A 410 -7.27 -21.05 13.29
C SER A 410 -5.97 -20.26 13.50
N LEU A 411 -6.02 -18.93 13.51
CA LEU A 411 -4.85 -18.07 13.69
C LEU A 411 -4.25 -18.11 15.10
N GLY A 412 -4.97 -18.62 16.10
CA GLY A 412 -4.53 -18.66 17.50
C GLY A 412 -4.36 -17.26 18.11
N GLU A 413 -3.83 -17.20 19.35
CA GLU A 413 -3.49 -15.96 20.06
C GLU A 413 -2.17 -15.32 19.55
N ALA A 414 -1.90 -15.38 18.25
CA ALA A 414 -0.73 -14.69 17.71
C ALA A 414 -0.98 -13.17 17.76
N GLU A 415 -0.42 -12.49 18.77
CA GLU A 415 -0.42 -11.03 18.88
C GLU A 415 0.42 -10.41 17.76
N PHE A 416 -0.21 -10.13 16.61
CA PHE A 416 0.38 -9.23 15.63
C PHE A 416 0.11 -7.77 16.06
N PRO A 417 1.13 -6.91 16.14
CA PRO A 417 0.90 -5.53 16.50
C PRO A 417 0.17 -4.83 15.37
N ALA A 418 -1.00 -4.28 15.68
CA ALA A 418 -1.66 -3.38 14.76
C ALA A 418 -0.86 -2.07 14.63
N SER A 419 -0.63 -1.64 13.40
CA SER A 419 0.01 -0.37 13.09
C SER A 419 -1.03 0.64 12.61
N LEU A 420 -0.91 1.87 13.11
CA LEU A 420 -1.75 2.99 12.72
C LEU A 420 -0.84 4.18 12.43
N ARG A 421 -0.85 4.64 11.17
CA ARG A 421 -0.06 5.78 10.71
C ARG A 421 -0.97 6.85 10.16
N VAL A 422 -0.71 8.10 10.52
CA VAL A 422 -1.45 9.24 10.00
C VAL A 422 -0.48 10.15 9.25
N ASP A 423 -0.79 10.42 7.99
CA ASP A 423 -0.05 11.34 7.14
C ASP A 423 -0.92 12.54 6.78
N GLN A 424 -0.35 13.74 6.82
CA GLN A 424 -0.96 14.93 6.22
C GLN A 424 -0.28 15.22 4.88
N THR A 425 -1.07 15.39 3.81
CA THR A 425 -0.52 15.62 2.47
C THR A 425 0.01 17.05 2.31
N SER A 426 1.09 17.20 1.54
CA SER A 426 1.87 18.44 1.39
C SER A 426 1.14 19.60 0.68
N GLU A 427 0.10 19.33 -0.13
CA GLU A 427 -0.55 20.37 -0.96
C GLU A 427 -2.08 20.50 -0.82
N SER A 428 -2.77 19.58 -0.12
CA SER A 428 -4.24 19.66 0.04
C SER A 428 -4.73 19.62 1.48
N GLY A 429 -3.84 19.44 2.47
CA GLY A 429 -4.20 19.31 3.88
C GLY A 429 -5.08 18.09 4.21
N ARG A 430 -5.33 17.22 3.24
CA ARG A 430 -6.10 16.00 3.45
C ARG A 430 -5.32 15.07 4.38
N THR A 431 -6.04 14.41 5.27
CA THR A 431 -5.44 13.52 6.26
C THR A 431 -5.66 12.08 5.81
N LEU A 432 -4.56 11.34 5.65
CA LEU A 432 -4.56 9.92 5.32
C LEU A 432 -4.37 9.10 6.59
N ILE A 433 -5.22 8.12 6.82
CA ILE A 433 -5.09 7.15 7.89
C ILE A 433 -4.76 5.80 7.27
N HIS A 434 -3.59 5.26 7.58
CA HIS A 434 -3.20 3.90 7.24
C HIS A 434 -3.42 2.99 8.46
N VAL A 435 -4.18 1.92 8.25
CA VAL A 435 -4.46 0.89 9.24
C VAL A 435 -3.88 -0.42 8.74
N GLU A 436 -3.09 -1.06 9.58
CA GLU A 436 -2.60 -2.42 9.39
C GLU A 436 -2.94 -3.22 10.63
N ALA A 437 -3.81 -4.22 10.51
CA ALA A 437 -4.30 -5.00 11.64
C ALA A 437 -4.73 -6.40 11.18
N PRO A 438 -4.81 -7.40 12.08
CA PRO A 438 -5.47 -8.66 11.77
C PRO A 438 -6.91 -8.40 11.28
N ASP A 439 -7.27 -8.96 10.13
CA ASP A 439 -8.60 -8.80 9.58
C ASP A 439 -9.61 -9.61 10.38
N ARG A 440 -10.80 -9.04 10.57
CA ARG A 440 -11.90 -9.69 11.26
C ARG A 440 -13.25 -9.22 10.77
N VAL A 441 -14.25 -10.10 10.93
CA VAL A 441 -15.65 -9.77 10.63
C VAL A 441 -16.03 -8.47 11.33
N GLY A 442 -16.45 -7.48 10.55
CA GLY A 442 -16.84 -6.16 11.03
C GLY A 442 -15.71 -5.19 11.35
N LEU A 443 -14.43 -5.52 11.10
CA LEU A 443 -13.31 -4.58 11.32
C LEU A 443 -13.52 -3.28 10.55
N LEU A 444 -13.78 -3.36 9.25
CA LEU A 444 -14.00 -2.18 8.41
C LEU A 444 -15.21 -1.35 8.90
N HIS A 445 -16.30 -2.01 9.30
CA HIS A 445 -17.45 -1.33 9.90
C HIS A 445 -17.04 -0.57 11.17
N ALA A 446 -16.27 -1.18 12.06
CA ALA A 446 -15.82 -0.58 13.31
C ALA A 446 -14.86 0.59 13.09
N LEU A 447 -13.90 0.46 12.17
CA LEU A 447 -12.95 1.53 11.82
C LEU A 447 -13.68 2.75 11.26
N THR A 448 -14.57 2.52 10.29
CA THR A 448 -15.30 3.58 9.60
C THR A 448 -16.35 4.25 10.49
N ARG A 449 -16.95 3.49 11.42
CA ARG A 449 -17.81 4.02 12.48
C ARG A 449 -17.03 4.92 13.43
N ALA A 450 -15.84 4.52 13.85
CA ALA A 450 -14.99 5.33 14.73
C ALA A 450 -14.57 6.65 14.09
N ILE A 451 -14.31 6.66 12.77
CA ILE A 451 -14.05 7.89 12.00
C ILE A 451 -15.31 8.78 11.97
N ALA A 452 -16.46 8.21 11.64
CA ALA A 452 -17.72 8.95 11.55
C ALA A 452 -18.18 9.51 12.93
N ASP A 453 -17.96 8.78 14.02
CA ASP A 453 -18.29 9.19 15.39
C ASP A 453 -17.53 10.43 15.87
N GLU A 454 -16.34 10.71 15.31
CA GLU A 454 -15.60 11.95 15.55
C GLU A 454 -16.00 13.08 14.58
N GLY A 455 -17.06 12.87 13.78
CA GLY A 455 -17.63 13.86 12.87
C GLY A 455 -16.80 14.10 11.61
N MET A 456 -15.92 13.15 11.24
CA MET A 456 -15.10 13.21 10.04
C MET A 456 -15.74 12.42 8.89
N GLN A 457 -15.54 12.88 7.66
CA GLN A 457 -16.01 12.20 6.46
C GLN A 457 -14.87 11.44 5.79
N ILE A 458 -15.22 10.32 5.18
CA ILE A 458 -14.31 9.54 4.34
C ILE A 458 -14.60 9.95 2.90
N SER A 459 -13.70 10.75 2.30
CA SER A 459 -13.83 11.20 0.90
C SER A 459 -13.22 10.19 -0.09
N GLY A 460 -12.45 9.23 0.42
CA GLY A 460 -11.93 8.10 -0.34
C GLY A 460 -11.39 7.03 0.60
N ALA A 461 -11.43 5.78 0.17
CA ALA A 461 -10.82 4.68 0.90
C ALA A 461 -10.20 3.71 -0.11
N ARG A 462 -9.09 3.09 0.29
CA ARG A 462 -8.54 1.91 -0.36
C ARG A 462 -8.47 0.81 0.68
N ILE A 463 -9.33 -0.18 0.53
CA ILE A 463 -9.42 -1.34 1.41
C ILE A 463 -8.66 -2.48 0.75
N THR A 464 -7.91 -3.26 1.52
CA THR A 464 -7.19 -4.42 1.00
C THR A 464 -7.00 -5.45 2.10
N THR A 465 -7.55 -6.65 1.91
CA THR A 465 -7.26 -7.79 2.78
C THR A 465 -6.20 -8.68 2.14
N GLU A 466 -5.09 -8.93 2.83
CA GLU A 466 -4.03 -9.86 2.38
C GLU A 466 -3.59 -10.79 3.50
N LYS A 467 -3.66 -12.11 3.29
CA LYS A 467 -3.34 -13.14 4.31
C LYS A 467 -4.04 -12.88 5.66
N GLY A 468 -5.24 -12.31 5.55
CA GLY A 468 -6.06 -11.76 6.62
C GLY A 468 -5.36 -10.80 7.59
N ALA A 469 -4.47 -9.98 7.04
CA ALA A 469 -4.30 -8.60 7.47
C ALA A 469 -5.27 -7.71 6.68
N ALA A 470 -5.89 -6.75 7.35
CA ALA A 470 -6.50 -5.59 6.70
C ALA A 470 -5.44 -4.49 6.56
N LEU A 471 -5.29 -3.97 5.35
CA LEU A 471 -4.37 -2.91 4.96
C LEU A 471 -5.16 -1.76 4.36
N ASP A 472 -5.80 -1.01 5.24
CA ASP A 472 -6.77 -0.01 4.86
C ASP A 472 -6.14 1.37 4.85
N THR A 473 -6.46 2.17 3.83
CA THR A 473 -6.08 3.57 3.76
C THR A 473 -7.33 4.41 3.59
N PHE A 474 -7.59 5.32 4.52
CA PHE A 474 -8.73 6.24 4.50
C PHE A 474 -8.25 7.66 4.24
N LEU A 475 -8.86 8.33 3.28
CA LEU A 475 -8.76 9.77 3.09
C LEU A 475 -9.88 10.44 3.88
N ILE A 476 -9.51 11.15 4.94
CA ILE A 476 -10.46 11.81 5.83
C ILE A 476 -10.41 13.33 5.69
N GLU A 477 -11.60 13.94 5.72
CA GLU A 477 -11.85 15.36 5.56
C GLU A 477 -12.89 15.84 6.60
N GLU A 478 -12.92 17.14 6.85
CA GLU A 478 -14.00 17.78 7.60
C GLU A 478 -15.31 17.72 6.81
N ASN A 479 -16.44 17.93 7.49
CA ASN A 479 -17.73 18.12 6.82
C ASN A 479 -17.75 19.30 5.82
N SER A 480 -16.83 20.26 5.96
CA SER A 480 -16.65 21.36 5.00
C SER A 480 -15.86 20.96 3.74
N GLY A 481 -15.33 19.73 3.67
CA GLY A 481 -14.39 19.28 2.64
C GLY A 481 -12.96 19.80 2.84
N GLU A 482 -12.69 20.49 3.95
CA GLU A 482 -11.34 20.93 4.30
C GLU A 482 -10.54 19.81 5.00
N ALA A 483 -9.23 20.02 5.02
CA ALA A 483 -8.30 19.33 5.91
C ALA A 483 -8.83 19.21 7.34
N VAL A 484 -8.72 18.02 7.95
CA VAL A 484 -9.01 17.85 9.38
C VAL A 484 -8.05 18.70 10.21
N ARG A 485 -8.57 19.75 10.86
CA ARG A 485 -7.81 20.67 11.70
C ARG A 485 -8.12 20.40 13.18
N GLY A 486 -7.09 20.28 14.00
CA GLY A 486 -7.19 20.09 15.46
C GLY A 486 -6.53 18.81 15.96
N GLU A 487 -5.36 18.97 16.59
CA GLU A 487 -4.55 17.87 17.14
C GLU A 487 -5.32 17.02 18.15
N ASP A 488 -6.14 17.63 19.01
CA ASP A 488 -6.90 16.91 20.06
C ASP A 488 -7.91 15.91 19.49
N ARG A 489 -8.61 16.27 18.41
CA ARG A 489 -9.62 15.40 17.79
C ARG A 489 -8.95 14.28 17.01
N LEU A 490 -7.83 14.57 16.34
CA LEU A 490 -7.03 13.55 15.68
C LEU A 490 -6.44 12.57 16.71
N ALA A 491 -5.98 13.05 17.86
CA ALA A 491 -5.51 12.22 18.96
C ALA A 491 -6.61 11.30 19.53
N ARG A 492 -7.84 11.83 19.71
CA ARG A 492 -9.00 11.01 20.10
C ARG A 492 -9.35 9.95 19.06
N LEU A 493 -9.36 10.31 17.78
CA LEU A 493 -9.59 9.36 16.69
C LEU A 493 -8.53 8.26 16.71
N ILE A 494 -7.24 8.61 16.81
CA ILE A 494 -6.12 7.67 16.92
C ILE A 494 -6.33 6.72 18.11
N GLN A 495 -6.75 7.23 19.27
CA GLN A 495 -7.01 6.40 20.45
C GLN A 495 -8.19 5.45 20.23
N ARG A 496 -9.28 5.90 19.62
CA ARG A 496 -10.42 5.04 19.26
C ARG A 496 -10.03 3.96 18.27
N LEU A 497 -9.32 4.33 17.19
CA LEU A 497 -8.86 3.39 16.18
C LEU A 497 -7.91 2.35 16.77
N LYS A 498 -6.98 2.76 17.66
CA LYS A 498 -6.15 1.82 18.44
C LYS A 498 -6.99 0.83 19.23
N GLY A 499 -8.03 1.29 19.92
CA GLY A 499 -8.95 0.42 20.66
C GLY A 499 -9.81 -0.48 19.76
N VAL A 500 -10.02 -0.11 18.49
CA VAL A 500 -10.66 -0.99 17.50
C VAL A 500 -9.66 -2.05 17.05
N VAL A 501 -8.47 -1.70 16.61
CA VAL A 501 -7.51 -2.66 16.06
C VAL A 501 -6.92 -3.62 17.10
N SER A 502 -6.91 -3.25 18.38
CA SER A 502 -6.40 -4.06 19.48
C SER A 502 -7.39 -5.08 20.07
N ARG A 503 -8.61 -5.16 19.52
CA ARG A 503 -9.61 -6.19 19.87
C ARG A 503 -9.47 -7.40 18.97
#